data_AF-A0A1F7P817-F1
#
_entry.id   AF-A0A1F7P817-F1
#
_cell.length_a   1.000
_cell.length_b   1.000
_cell.length_c   1.000
_cell.angle_alpha   90.00
_cell.angle_beta   90.00
_cell.angle_gamma   90.00
#
_symmetry.space_group_name_H-M   'P 1'
#
loop_
_entity.id
_entity.type
_entity.pdbx_description
1 polymer ?
#
loop_
_entity_poly.entity_id
_entity_poly.type
_entity_poly.pdbx_seq_one_letter_code
_entity_poly.pdbx_strand_id
1 'polypeptide(L)' 'MRVQPRASRDEVVGWREGVLRVRVTAPPVEGEANRAVEALLARTLGVARSAVSVVRGGQGREKLV' A
#
# COMPACT_ATOMS: atom_id res chain seq x y z
N MET A 1 5.14 0.20 -7.09
CA MET A 1 5.01 0.42 -5.63
C MET A 1 5.41 -0.85 -4.87
N ARG A 2 6.10 -0.75 -3.73
CA ARG A 2 6.49 -1.88 -2.88
C ARG A 2 5.90 -1.71 -1.49
N VAL A 3 5.28 -2.77 -0.97
CA VAL A 3 4.61 -2.76 0.33
C VAL A 3 5.36 -3.62 1.33
N GLN A 4 5.67 -3.05 2.49
CA GLN A 4 6.22 -3.76 3.63
C GLN A 4 5.09 -3.93 4.67
N PRO A 5 4.55 -5.16 4.82
CA PRO A 5 3.55 -5.47 5.84
C PRO A 5 4.20 -5.60 7.23
N ARG A 6 3.38 -5.69 8.29
CA ARG A 6 3.83 -5.81 9.69
C ARG A 6 4.83 -4.72 10.11
N ALA A 7 4.66 -3.51 9.59
CA ALA A 7 5.43 -2.36 10.05
C ALA A 7 4.96 -1.90 11.43
N SER A 8 5.76 -1.08 12.11
CA SER A 8 5.36 -0.44 13.38
C SER A 8 4.30 0.66 13.20
N ARG A 9 4.12 1.17 11.98
CA ARG A 9 3.13 2.20 11.62
C ARG A 9 2.81 2.17 10.13
N ASP A 10 1.64 2.71 9.79
CA ASP A 10 1.22 2.95 8.42
C ASP A 10 1.87 4.24 7.89
N GLU A 11 2.68 4.15 6.85
CA GLU A 11 3.48 5.27 6.38
C GLU A 11 3.84 5.16 4.90
N VAL A 12 3.72 6.27 4.17
CA VAL A 12 4.30 6.43 2.84
C VAL A 12 5.76 6.83 3.01
N VAL A 13 6.67 5.89 2.75
CA VAL A 13 8.13 6.10 2.92
C VAL A 13 8.70 6.99 1.80
N GLY A 14 7.99 7.08 0.68
CA GLY A 14 8.37 7.87 -0.49
C GLY A 14 9.02 7.04 -1.59
N TRP A 15 9.54 7.75 -2.60
CA TRP A 15 10.13 7.13 -3.78
C TRP A 15 11.58 6.69 -3.53
N ARG A 16 11.91 5.48 -3.98
CA ARG A 16 13.27 4.95 -4.04
C ARG A 16 13.43 4.18 -5.34
N GLU A 17 14.45 4.52 -6.14
CA GLU A 17 14.76 3.82 -7.39
C GLU A 17 13.54 3.73 -8.34
N GLY A 18 12.75 4.80 -8.43
CA GLY A 18 11.54 4.82 -9.26
C GLY A 18 10.35 4.04 -8.70
N VAL A 19 10.46 3.46 -7.49
CA VAL A 19 9.40 2.69 -6.84
C VAL A 19 8.92 3.41 -5.58
N LEU A 20 7.61 3.70 -5.52
CA LEU A 20 6.97 4.17 -4.30
C LEU A 20 7.01 3.08 -3.22
N ARG A 21 7.59 3.37 -2.06
CA ARG A 21 7.64 2.45 -0.92
C ARG A 21 6.60 2.84 0.12
N VAL A 22 5.84 1.84 0.57
CA VAL A 22 4.77 2.00 1.56
C VAL A 22 4.93 0.94 2.64
N ARG A 23 4.67 1.33 3.88
CA ARG A 23 4.65 0.44 5.05
C ARG A 23 3.25 0.41 5.61
N VAL A 24 2.79 -0.78 5.97
CA VAL A 24 1.52 -0.97 6.67
C VAL A 24 1.72 -1.93 7.82
N THR A 25 1.00 -1.66 8.91
CA THR A 25 0.92 -2.52 10.09
C THR A 25 0.21 -3.84 9.78
N ALA A 26 -0.74 -3.81 8.85
CA ALA A 26 -1.53 -4.96 8.45
C ALA A 26 -0.66 -6.16 8.01
N PRO A 27 -1.04 -7.39 8.40
CA PRO A 27 -0.36 -8.59 7.95
C PRO A 27 -0.59 -8.83 6.44
N PRO A 28 0.30 -9.58 5.76
CA PRO A 28 0.13 -9.93 4.36
C PRO A 28 -0.80 -11.14 4.19
N VAL A 29 -1.92 -11.15 4.92
CA VAL A 29 -2.94 -12.20 4.86
C VAL A 29 -4.14 -11.66 4.09
N GLU A 30 -4.69 -12.48 3.18
CA GLU A 30 -6.00 -12.28 2.52
C GLU A 30 -6.38 -10.83 2.16
N GLY A 31 -5.48 -10.12 1.48
CA GLY A 31 -5.73 -8.77 0.98
C GLY A 31 -5.82 -7.67 2.05
N GLU A 32 -5.58 -7.98 3.33
CA GLU A 32 -5.61 -7.00 4.43
C GLU A 32 -4.53 -5.92 4.22
N ALA A 33 -3.31 -6.32 3.85
CA ALA A 33 -2.26 -5.39 3.44
C ALA A 33 -2.64 -4.54 2.20
N ASN A 34 -3.54 -5.00 1.33
CA ASN A 34 -4.01 -4.18 0.19
C ASN A 34 -4.99 -3.13 0.69
N ARG A 35 -5.96 -3.54 1.50
CA ARG A 35 -6.95 -2.63 2.11
C ARG A 35 -6.29 -1.54 2.95
N ALA A 36 -5.26 -1.90 3.72
CA ALA A 36 -4.49 -0.94 4.52
C ALA A 36 -3.75 0.08 3.63
N VAL A 37 -3.18 -0.37 2.52
CA VAL A 37 -2.51 0.51 1.55
C VAL A 37 -3.50 1.44 0.85
N GLU A 38 -4.64 0.91 0.39
CA GLU A 38 -5.70 1.73 -0.21
C GLU A 38 -6.19 2.81 0.75
N ALA A 39 -6.42 2.45 2.02
CA ALA A 39 -6.84 3.39 3.05
C ALA A 39 -5.76 4.45 3.32
N LEU A 40 -4.49 4.05 3.40
CA LEU A 40 -3.37 4.97 3.59
C LEU A 40 -3.23 5.94 2.42
N LEU A 41 -3.29 5.45 1.18
CA LEU A 41 -3.18 6.29 -0.02
C LEU A 41 -4.38 7.21 -0.18
N ALA A 42 -5.60 6.73 0.04
CA ALA A 42 -6.81 7.56 -0.01
C ALA A 42 -6.72 8.75 0.97
N ARG A 43 -6.30 8.49 2.22
CA ARG A 43 -6.06 9.55 3.21
C ARG A 43 -4.96 10.52 2.78
N THR A 44 -3.85 10.00 2.24
CA THR A 44 -2.69 10.81 1.84
C THR A 44 -3.01 11.72 0.65
N LEU A 45 -3.84 11.24 -0.28
CA LEU A 45 -4.23 11.96 -1.49
C LEU A 45 -5.51 12.81 -1.31
N GLY A 46 -6.21 12.68 -0.18
CA GLY A 46 -7.47 13.39 0.07
C GLY A 46 -8.63 12.92 -0.82
N VAL A 47 -8.60 11.67 -1.29
CA VAL A 47 -9.62 11.10 -2.17
C VAL A 47 -10.45 10.04 -1.46
N ALA A 48 -11.62 9.72 -2.01
CA ALA A 48 -12.43 8.62 -1.52
C ALA A 48 -11.69 7.29 -1.65
N ARG A 49 -11.90 6.37 -0.70
CA ARG A 49 -11.27 5.04 -0.74
C ARG A 49 -11.64 4.26 -2.01
N SER A 50 -12.85 4.43 -2.54
CA SER A 50 -13.30 3.81 -3.81
C SER A 50 -12.54 4.33 -5.04
N ALA A 51 -11.89 5.49 -4.95
CA ALA A 51 -11.05 6.03 -6.02
C ALA A 51 -9.62 5.46 -6.00
N VAL A 52 -9.29 4.60 -5.04
CA VAL A 52 -7.99 3.96 -4.91
C VAL A 52 -8.17 2.45 -4.89
N SER A 53 -7.55 1.76 -5.84
CA SER A 53 -7.51 0.30 -5.87
C SER A 53 -6.10 -0.19 -6.18
N VAL A 54 -5.71 -1.30 -5.55
CA VAL A 54 -4.43 -1.95 -5.85
C VAL A 54 -4.65 -2.95 -7.00
N VAL A 55 -4.22 -2.59 -8.22
CA VAL A 55 -4.57 -3.33 -9.46
C VAL A 55 -3.62 -4.50 -9.76
N ARG A 56 -2.41 -4.53 -9.18
CA ARG A 56 -1.43 -5.61 -9.43
C ARG A 56 -0.80 -6.14 -8.15
N GLY A 57 -0.72 -7.47 -8.03
CA GLY A 57 0.00 -8.17 -6.96
C GLY A 57 -0.86 -9.15 -6.18
N GLY A 58 -1.40 -10.19 -6.83
CA GLY A 58 -2.02 -11.32 -6.12
C GLY A 58 -1.03 -12.10 -5.24
N GLN A 59 0.26 -12.12 -5.60
CA GLN A 59 1.32 -12.88 -4.89
C GLN A 59 2.69 -12.16 -4.85
N GLY A 60 2.84 -10.97 -5.45
CA GLY A 60 4.12 -10.28 -5.60
C GLY A 60 4.34 -9.12 -4.63
N ARG A 61 5.59 -8.89 -4.21
CA ARG A 61 6.00 -7.70 -3.42
C ARG A 61 5.94 -6.39 -4.22
N GLU A 62 5.72 -6.47 -5.53
CA GLU A 62 5.54 -5.34 -6.43
C GLU A 62 4.06 -5.15 -6.76
N LYS A 63 3.56 -3.97 -6.43
CA LYS A 63 2.22 -3.51 -6.72
C LYS A 63 2.27 -2.38 -7.73
N LEU A 64 1.52 -2.50 -8.82
CA LEU A 64 1.24 -1.39 -9.72
C LEU A 64 0.02 -0.66 -9.16
N VAL A 65 0.17 0.65 -8.93
CA VAL A 65 -0.91 1.60 -8.63
C VAL A 65 -0.89 2.61 -9.75
#